data_AF-A0A6G4X119-F1
#
_entry.id   AF-A0A6G4X119-F1
#
_cell.length_a   1.000
_cell.length_b   1.000
_cell.length_c   1.000
_cell.angle_alpha   90.00
_cell.angle_beta   90.00
_cell.angle_gamma   90.00
#
_symmetry.space_group_name_H-M   'P 1'
#
loop_
_entity.id
_entity.type
_entity.pdbx_description
1 polymer ?
#
loop_
_entity_poly.entity_id
_entity_poly.type
_entity_poly.pdbx_seq_one_letter_code
_entity_poly.pdbx_strand_id
1 'polypeptide(L)'
;MAITLVNPEGLPEIDVYRQVAVATGSRQVFVAGQVAWDAKGVTVGEGDLAAQVEQCYVNVGTALAGVGATFADVAKLTAYVVDWTPEKMPLFLEGVSRAALRLGTTPC
;
A
#
# COMPACT_ATOMS: atom_id res chain seq x y z
N MET A 1 16.79 5.66 -9.97
CA MET A 1 15.59 6.51 -10.12
C MET A 1 14.64 5.77 -11.06
N ALA A 2 13.92 4.77 -10.54
CA ALA A 2 13.04 3.94 -11.36
C ALA A 2 11.62 4.54 -11.42
N ILE A 3 11.14 5.16 -10.34
CA ILE A 3 9.81 5.75 -10.26
C ILE A 3 9.92 7.27 -10.05
N THR A 4 9.16 8.04 -10.83
CA THR A 4 8.91 9.47 -10.62
C THR A 4 7.44 9.67 -10.34
N LEU A 5 7.10 10.30 -9.21
CA LEU A 5 5.72 10.57 -8.84
C LEU A 5 5.33 12.02 -9.14
N VAL A 6 4.12 12.23 -9.63
CA VAL A 6 3.62 13.54 -10.09
C VAL A 6 2.18 13.77 -9.64
N ASN A 7 1.87 14.98 -9.20
CA ASN A 7 0.50 15.50 -9.05
C ASN A 7 0.27 16.55 -10.14
N PRO A 8 -0.44 16.21 -11.24
CA PRO A 8 -0.74 17.18 -12.29
C PRO A 8 -1.69 18.28 -11.81
N GLU A 9 -1.52 19.48 -12.37
CA GLU A 9 -2.50 20.56 -12.21
C GLU A 9 -3.89 20.10 -12.69
N GLY A 10 -4.94 20.45 -11.93
CA GLY A 10 -6.33 20.07 -12.23
C GLY A 10 -6.81 18.79 -11.55
N LEU A 11 -5.95 18.08 -10.79
CA LEU A 11 -6.33 16.96 -9.93
C LEU A 11 -6.09 17.30 -8.44
N PRO A 12 -6.84 16.67 -7.50
CA PRO A 12 -6.62 16.91 -6.08
C PRO A 12 -5.26 16.36 -5.63
N GLU A 13 -4.61 17.08 -4.72
CA GLU A 13 -3.45 16.54 -4.00
C GLU A 13 -3.92 15.75 -2.79
N ILE A 14 -3.47 14.49 -2.68
CA ILE A 14 -3.80 13.58 -1.59
C ILE A 14 -2.49 13.18 -0.90
N ASP A 15 -2.45 13.22 0.43
CA ASP A 15 -1.21 12.99 1.18
C ASP A 15 -0.70 11.54 1.05
N VAL A 16 -1.62 10.60 0.87
CA VAL A 16 -1.32 9.15 0.92
C VAL A 16 -0.98 8.53 -0.44
N TYR A 17 -1.11 9.24 -1.55
CA TYR A 17 -0.70 8.75 -2.88
C TYR A 17 -0.31 9.90 -3.82
N ARG A 18 0.13 9.56 -5.04
CA ARG A 18 0.36 10.53 -6.12
C ARG A 18 -0.46 10.15 -7.32
N GLN A 19 -1.01 11.15 -8.00
CA GLN A 19 -1.97 10.94 -9.10
C GLN A 19 -1.34 10.18 -10.28
N VAL A 20 -0.03 10.33 -10.50
CA VAL A 20 0.71 9.69 -11.59
C VAL A 20 2.04 9.15 -11.08
N ALA A 21 2.39 7.95 -11.54
CA ALA A 21 3.72 7.37 -11.40
C ALA A 21 4.30 7.08 -12.79
N VAL A 22 5.51 7.57 -13.06
CA VAL A 22 6.29 7.27 -14.26
C VAL A 22 7.37 6.27 -13.89
N ALA A 23 7.23 5.04 -14.38
CA ALA A 23 8.22 3.98 -14.16
C ALA A 23 9.16 3.86 -15.37
N THR A 24 10.47 3.90 -15.11
CA THR A 24 11.54 3.68 -16.08
C THR A 24 12.43 2.53 -15.58
N GLY A 25 12.72 1.57 -16.46
CA GLY A 25 13.50 0.37 -16.11
C GLY A 25 13.09 -0.86 -16.94
N SER A 26 13.83 -1.95 -16.76
CA SER A 26 13.62 -3.20 -17.51
C SER A 26 13.15 -4.37 -16.63
N ARG A 27 13.27 -4.28 -15.30
CA ARG A 27 12.81 -5.31 -14.36
C ARG A 27 11.43 -4.94 -13.81
N GLN A 28 10.47 -5.84 -13.96
CA GLN A 28 9.14 -5.74 -13.36
C GLN A 28 8.96 -6.81 -12.30
N VAL A 29 8.39 -6.44 -11.15
CA VAL A 29 8.04 -7.35 -10.07
C VAL A 29 6.54 -7.28 -9.88
N PHE A 30 5.86 -8.42 -10.01
CA PHE A 30 4.42 -8.53 -9.78
C PHE A 30 4.20 -9.25 -8.45
N VAL A 31 3.72 -8.50 -7.46
CA VAL A 31 3.41 -9.04 -6.13
C VAL A 31 1.98 -9.58 -6.16
N ALA A 32 1.78 -10.83 -5.71
CA ALA A 32 0.44 -11.39 -5.54
C ALA A 32 -0.37 -10.52 -4.55
N GLY A 33 -1.70 -10.55 -4.63
CA GLY A 33 -2.55 -9.81 -3.70
C GLY A 33 -2.25 -10.19 -2.26
N GLN A 34 -1.82 -9.21 -1.46
CA GLN A 34 -1.56 -9.42 -0.04
C GLN A 34 -2.85 -9.19 0.75
N VAL A 35 -3.12 -10.10 1.68
CA VAL A 35 -4.30 -10.07 2.56
C VAL A 35 -3.87 -9.97 4.01
N ALA A 36 -4.83 -9.75 4.91
CA ALA A 36 -4.60 -9.60 6.34
C ALA A 36 -4.32 -10.94 7.05
N TRP A 37 -3.37 -11.72 6.52
CA TRP A 37 -2.86 -12.93 7.16
C TRP A 37 -1.47 -12.67 7.74
N ASP A 38 -1.19 -13.25 8.91
CA ASP A 38 0.16 -13.33 9.43
C ASP A 38 1.00 -14.41 8.72
N ALA A 39 2.27 -14.56 9.12
CA ALA A 39 3.17 -15.55 8.54
C ALA A 39 2.73 -17.03 8.74
N LYS A 40 1.76 -17.27 9.63
CA LYS A 40 1.18 -18.60 9.88
C LYS A 40 -0.15 -18.80 9.13
N GLY A 41 -0.60 -17.81 8.37
CA GLY A 41 -1.88 -17.84 7.66
C GLY A 41 -3.09 -17.52 8.53
N VAL A 42 -2.89 -16.91 9.70
CA VAL A 42 -3.99 -16.54 10.61
C VAL A 42 -4.48 -15.14 10.28
N THR A 43 -5.80 -14.96 10.23
CA THR A 43 -6.43 -13.65 10.02
C THR A 43 -6.12 -12.68 11.16
N VAL A 44 -5.62 -11.50 10.78
CA VAL A 44 -5.34 -10.36 11.66
C VAL A 44 -6.46 -9.33 11.47
N GLY A 45 -7.00 -8.81 12.58
CA GLY A 45 -7.97 -7.72 12.54
C GLY A 45 -9.38 -8.16 12.13
N GLU A 46 -9.88 -9.31 12.61
CA GLU A 46 -11.28 -9.69 12.37
C GLU A 46 -12.23 -8.60 12.88
N GLY A 47 -13.09 -8.08 11.98
CA GLY A 47 -13.96 -6.93 12.27
C GLY A 47 -13.28 -5.56 12.35
N ASP A 48 -11.96 -5.47 12.17
CA ASP A 48 -11.17 -4.23 12.20
C ASP A 48 -10.49 -3.99 10.85
N LEU A 49 -11.09 -3.09 10.05
CA LEU A 49 -10.54 -2.72 8.74
C LEU A 49 -9.15 -2.06 8.84
N ALA A 50 -8.91 -1.23 9.85
CA ALA A 50 -7.63 -0.54 9.99
C ALA A 50 -6.49 -1.53 10.27
N ALA A 51 -6.72 -2.50 11.16
CA ALA A 51 -5.78 -3.58 11.43
C ALA A 51 -5.55 -4.48 10.21
N GLN A 52 -6.60 -4.77 9.43
CA GLN A 52 -6.47 -5.54 8.19
C GLN A 52 -5.62 -4.82 7.15
N VAL A 53 -5.88 -3.53 6.93
CA VAL A 53 -5.11 -2.70 6.00
C VAL A 53 -3.65 -2.61 6.45
N GLU A 54 -3.39 -2.39 7.74
CA GLU A 54 -2.03 -2.40 8.29
C GLU A 54 -1.29 -3.69 7.93
N GLN A 55 -1.91 -4.85 8.19
CA GLN A 55 -1.30 -6.15 7.91
C GLN A 55 -1.05 -6.35 6.41
N CYS A 56 -1.98 -5.97 5.53
CA CYS A 56 -1.80 -6.04 4.09
C CYS A 56 -0.55 -5.25 3.63
N TYR A 57 -0.36 -4.03 4.12
CA TYR A 57 0.80 -3.21 3.78
C TYR A 57 2.11 -3.76 4.33
N VAL A 58 2.11 -4.30 5.56
CA VAL A 58 3.27 -4.99 6.13
C VAL A 58 3.68 -6.20 5.27
N ASN A 59 2.68 -6.95 4.79
CA ASN A 59 2.92 -8.09 3.90
C ASN A 59 3.47 -7.65 2.53
N VAL A 60 2.98 -6.54 1.96
CA VAL A 60 3.56 -5.95 0.75
C VAL A 60 5.02 -5.54 0.98
N GLY A 61 5.30 -4.86 2.09
CA GLY A 61 6.68 -4.48 2.46
C GLY A 61 7.60 -5.70 2.58
N THR A 62 7.10 -6.78 3.17
CA THR A 62 7.83 -8.05 3.29
C THR A 62 8.11 -8.68 1.92
N ALA A 63 7.12 -8.69 1.01
CA ALA A 63 7.29 -9.21 -0.34
C ALA A 63 8.31 -8.39 -1.17
N LEU A 64 8.26 -7.06 -1.05
CA LEU A 64 9.22 -6.16 -1.70
C LEU A 64 10.65 -6.40 -1.18
N ALA A 65 10.82 -6.47 0.14
CA ALA A 65 12.11 -6.73 0.76
C ALA A 65 12.71 -8.07 0.30
N GLY A 66 11.87 -9.10 0.13
CA GLY A 66 12.27 -10.43 -0.36
C GLY A 66 12.91 -10.43 -1.76
N VAL A 67 12.74 -9.36 -2.55
CA VAL A 67 13.33 -9.21 -3.89
C VAL A 67 14.28 -8.01 -4.01
N GLY A 68 14.66 -7.43 -2.86
CA GLY A 68 15.53 -6.26 -2.77
C GLY A 68 14.89 -4.95 -3.20
N ALA A 69 13.57 -4.83 -3.09
CA ALA A 69 12.80 -3.62 -3.43
C ALA A 69 12.20 -2.96 -2.17
N THR A 70 11.73 -1.73 -2.32
CA THR A 70 11.07 -0.93 -1.29
C THR A 70 9.78 -0.30 -1.83
N PHE A 71 8.99 0.36 -0.97
CA PHE A 71 7.81 1.10 -1.44
C PHE A 71 8.15 2.23 -2.43
N ALA A 72 9.37 2.79 -2.36
CA ALA A 72 9.83 3.78 -3.34
C ALA A 72 9.97 3.23 -4.78
N ASP A 73 9.93 1.90 -4.94
CA ASP A 73 9.98 1.22 -6.24
C ASP A 73 8.57 0.83 -6.75
N VAL A 74 7.51 1.13 -6.00
CA VAL A 74 6.13 0.79 -6.36
C VAL A 74 5.61 1.79 -7.39
N ALA A 75 5.29 1.28 -8.58
CA ALA A 75 4.68 2.08 -9.64
C ALA A 75 3.15 2.19 -9.52
N LYS A 76 2.51 1.18 -8.89
CA LYS A 76 1.06 1.10 -8.75
C LYS A 76 0.71 0.18 -7.59
N LEU A 77 -0.23 0.63 -6.77
CA LEU A 77 -0.90 -0.17 -5.76
C LEU A 77 -2.39 -0.24 -6.08
N THR A 78 -2.97 -1.42 -5.97
CA THR A 78 -4.42 -1.64 -6.14
C THR A 78 -4.96 -2.20 -4.84
N ALA A 79 -5.88 -1.46 -4.20
CA ALA A 79 -6.58 -1.92 -3.01
C ALA A 79 -7.99 -2.38 -3.38
N TYR A 80 -8.37 -3.56 -2.90
CA TYR A 80 -9.75 -4.06 -2.98
C TYR A 80 -10.29 -4.14 -1.56
N VAL A 81 -11.41 -3.47 -1.31
CA VAL A 81 -12.06 -3.45 0.00
C VAL A 81 -13.47 -3.99 -0.17
N VAL A 82 -13.81 -4.99 0.65
CA VAL A 82 -15.14 -5.61 0.64
C VAL A 82 -16.19 -4.62 1.15
N ASP A 83 -17.32 -4.56 0.46
CA ASP A 83 -18.46 -3.68 0.76
C ASP A 83 -18.04 -2.21 0.96
N TRP A 84 -17.23 -1.68 0.04
CA TRP A 84 -16.72 -0.32 0.15
C TRP A 84 -17.84 0.71 0.26
N THR A 85 -17.73 1.57 1.27
CA THR A 85 -18.56 2.77 1.42
C THR A 85 -17.65 3.94 1.81
N PRO A 86 -18.03 5.21 1.55
CA PRO A 86 -17.21 6.37 1.91
C PRO A 86 -16.84 6.43 3.40
N GLU A 87 -17.69 5.90 4.29
CA GLU A 87 -17.46 5.86 5.74
C GLU A 87 -16.31 4.94 6.14
N LYS A 88 -15.87 4.02 5.25
CA LYS A 88 -14.70 3.17 5.46
C LYS A 88 -13.38 3.89 5.14
N MET A 89 -13.41 5.04 4.47
CA MET A 89 -12.21 5.79 4.09
C MET A 89 -11.35 6.19 5.30
N PRO A 90 -11.89 6.75 6.40
CA PRO A 90 -11.09 7.08 7.58
C PRO A 90 -10.37 5.86 8.17
N LEU A 91 -11.05 4.71 8.23
CA LEU A 91 -10.48 3.45 8.74
C LEU A 91 -9.38 2.91 7.82
N PHE A 92 -9.58 3.01 6.51
CA PHE A 92 -8.56 2.64 5.53
C PHE A 92 -7.31 3.51 5.67
N LEU A 93 -7.47 4.84 5.73
CA LEU A 93 -6.37 5.79 5.91
C LEU A 93 -5.65 5.63 7.26
N GLU A 94 -6.40 5.29 8.30
CA GLU A 94 -5.83 4.94 9.61
C GLU A 94 -4.93 3.70 9.49
N GLY A 95 -5.38 2.64 8.83
CA GLY A 95 -4.57 1.45 8.60
C GLY A 95 -3.30 1.73 7.77
N VAL A 96 -3.39 2.57 6.74
CA VAL A 96 -2.23 3.04 5.97
C VAL A 96 -1.26 3.81 6.88
N SER A 97 -1.77 4.68 7.74
CA SER A 97 -0.95 5.47 8.67
C SER A 97 -0.24 4.59 9.71
N ARG A 98 -0.93 3.58 10.26
CA ARG A 98 -0.34 2.58 11.16
C ARG A 98 0.77 1.80 10.46
N ALA A 99 0.53 1.37 9.22
CA ALA A 99 1.55 0.69 8.41
C ALA A 99 2.76 1.58 8.16
N ALA A 100 2.56 2.86 7.84
CA ALA A 100 3.64 3.80 7.61
C ALA A 100 4.56 3.95 8.84
N LEU A 101 3.96 4.09 10.02
CA LEU A 101 4.69 4.14 11.29
C LEU A 101 5.48 2.86 11.54
N ARG A 102 4.86 1.70 11.27
CA ARG A 102 5.48 0.39 11.48
C ARG A 102 6.62 0.10 10.51
N LEU A 103 6.49 0.53 9.25
CA LEU A 103 7.48 0.32 8.19
C LEU A 103 8.58 1.38 8.18
N GLY A 104 8.38 2.51 8.87
CA GLY A 104 9.31 3.64 8.86
C GLY A 104 9.39 4.38 7.52
N THR A 105 8.41 4.17 6.64
CA THR A 105 8.30 4.82 5.33
C THR A 105 6.83 5.01 4.99
N THR A 106 6.50 6.03 4.20
CA THR A 106 5.16 6.15 3.63
C THR A 106 4.99 5.05 2.57
N PRO A 107 3.99 4.16 2.70
CA PRO A 107 3.74 3.12 1.73
C PRO A 107 2.81 3.67 0.64
N CYS A 108 3.33 4.62 -0.15
CA CYS A 108 2.62 5.34 -1.20
C CYS A 108 3.30 5.17 -2.55
#